data_AF-A0A950M4R1-F1
#
_entry.id   AF-A0A950M4R1-F1
#
_cell.length_a   1.000
_cell.length_b   1.000
_cell.length_c   1.000
_cell.angle_alpha   90.00
_cell.angle_beta   90.00
_cell.angle_gamma   90.00
#
_symmetry.space_group_name_H-M   'P 1'
#
loop_
_entity.id
_entity.type
_entity.pdbx_description
1 polymer ?
#
loop_
_entity_poly.entity_id
_entity_poly.type
_entity_poly.pdbx_seq_one_letter_code
_entity_poly.pdbx_strand_id
1 'polypeptide(L)' 'MAKVYNFSSGPAMLPHSVLAEAQSELLDWHGSGMSVMEMSHRGKE' A
#
# COMPACT_ATOMS: atom_id res chain seq x y z
N MET A 1 5.29 18.67 -8.38
CA MET A 1 6.08 17.85 -9.33
C MET A 1 5.14 17.31 -10.39
N ALA A 2 5.56 17.24 -11.65
CA ALA A 2 4.78 16.63 -12.73
C ALA A 2 4.68 15.11 -12.53
N LYS A 3 3.56 14.51 -12.95
CA LYS A 3 3.37 13.05 -12.91
C LYS A 3 4.36 12.37 -13.87
N VAL A 4 5.19 11.48 -13.35
CA VAL A 4 6.13 10.69 -14.15
C VAL A 4 5.39 9.49 -14.76
N TYR A 5 5.50 9.32 -16.07
CA TYR A 5 5.02 8.12 -16.76
C TYR A 5 6.14 7.08 -16.80
N ASN A 6 6.10 6.13 -15.85
CA ASN A 6 7.02 5.00 -15.76
C ASN A 6 6.58 3.85 -16.70
N PHE A 7 7.37 3.59 -17.75
CA PHE A 7 7.17 2.52 -18.74
C PHE A 7 8.04 1.28 -18.49
N SER A 8 8.55 1.09 -17.27
CA SER A 8 9.34 -0.08 -16.90
C SER A 8 8.59 -1.39 -17.19
N SER A 9 9.30 -2.38 -17.73
CA SER A 9 8.79 -3.73 -17.99
C SER A 9 8.70 -4.61 -16.73
N GLY A 10 9.26 -4.16 -15.60
CA GLY A 10 9.23 -4.90 -14.34
C GLY A 10 10.39 -4.54 -13.39
N PRO A 11 10.14 -4.20 -12.11
CA PRO A 11 8.83 -3.83 -11.54
C PRO A 11 8.21 -2.64 -12.29
N ALA A 12 6.88 -2.57 -12.35
CA ALA A 12 6.13 -1.63 -13.19
C ALA A 12 5.34 -0.60 -12.38
N MET A 13 4.73 0.37 -13.05
CA MET A 13 3.86 1.37 -12.43
C MET A 13 2.64 0.72 -11.78
N LEU A 14 2.31 1.14 -10.56
CA LEU A 14 1.04 0.83 -9.90
C LEU A 14 0.03 2.00 -10.03
N PRO A 15 -1.29 1.74 -9.97
CA PRO A 15 -2.29 2.79 -9.91
C PRO A 15 -2.05 3.73 -8.73
N HIS A 16 -2.14 5.04 -8.97
CA HIS A 16 -1.90 6.04 -7.93
C HIS A 16 -2.90 5.94 -6.76
N SER A 17 -4.16 5.57 -7.02
CA SER A 17 -5.16 5.38 -5.98
C SER A 17 -4.77 4.27 -5.00
N VAL A 18 -4.25 3.15 -5.51
CA VAL A 18 -3.80 2.01 -4.70
C VAL A 18 -2.58 2.39 -3.85
N LEU A 19 -1.62 3.12 -4.43
CA LEU A 19 -0.47 3.62 -3.68
C LEU A 19 -0.88 4.60 -2.58
N ALA A 20 -1.87 5.46 -2.85
CA ALA A 20 -2.39 6.43 -1.88
C ALA A 20 -3.12 5.73 -0.72
N GLU A 21 -3.93 4.71 -1.01
CA GLU A 21 -4.63 3.90 0.00
C GLU A 21 -3.63 3.13 0.88
N ALA A 22 -2.67 2.43 0.25
CA ALA A 22 -1.62 1.72 0.98
C ALA A 22 -0.78 2.67 1.85
N GLN A 23 -0.54 3.90 1.40
CA GLN A 23 0.12 4.92 2.20
C GLN A 23 -0.73 5.39 3.38
N SER A 24 -2.03 5.65 3.17
CA SER A 24 -2.90 6.17 4.23
C SER A 24 -3.10 5.19 5.39
N GLU A 25 -3.05 3.89 5.10
CA GLU A 25 -3.29 2.82 6.08
C GLU A 25 -2.01 2.14 6.57
N LEU A 26 -0.84 2.64 6.17
CA LEU A 26 0.43 1.95 6.39
C LEU A 26 0.73 1.68 7.87
N LEU A 27 0.33 2.60 8.76
CA LEU A 27 0.59 2.54 10.20
C LEU A 27 -0.57 1.94 11.00
N ASP A 28 -1.79 2.01 10.47
CA ASP A 28 -2.98 1.50 11.12
C ASP A 28 -3.94 1.02 10.04
N TRP A 29 -3.90 -0.28 9.79
CA TRP A 29 -4.78 -0.89 8.81
C TRP A 29 -6.16 -1.04 9.42
N HIS A 30 -7.13 -0.33 8.83
CA HIS A 30 -8.55 -0.38 9.20
C HIS A 30 -8.87 -0.14 10.70
N GLY A 31 -8.01 0.58 11.43
CA GLY A 31 -8.22 0.85 12.86
C GLY A 31 -7.87 -0.32 13.77
N SER A 32 -7.11 -1.30 13.28
CA SER A 32 -6.58 -2.44 14.05
C SER A 32 -5.53 -2.03 15.10
N GLY A 33 -4.98 -0.82 14.98
CA GLY A 33 -3.88 -0.32 15.80
C GLY A 33 -2.51 -0.86 15.38
N MET A 34 -2.40 -1.50 14.21
CA MET A 34 -1.14 -2.01 13.66
C MET A 34 -1.11 -1.98 12.13
N SER A 35 0.09 -2.08 11.55
CA SER A 35 0.27 -2.26 10.12
C SER A 35 -0.15 -3.66 9.68
N VAL A 36 -0.65 -3.80 8.46
CA VAL A 36 -0.85 -5.11 7.81
C VAL A 36 0.43 -5.95 7.79
N MET A 37 1.61 -5.31 7.74
CA MET A 37 2.91 -5.99 7.75
C MET A 37 3.27 -6.60 9.12
N GLU A 38 2.60 -6.18 10.20
CA GLU A 38 2.82 -6.65 11.56
C GLU A 38 1.77 -7.71 11.97
N MET A 39 0.69 -7.84 11.18
CA MET A 39 -0.40 -8.76 11.44
C MET A 39 0.04 -10.23 11.30
N SER A 40 -0.51 -11.08 12.16
CA SER A 40 -0.38 -12.52 12.00
C SER A 40 -1.13 -12.97 10.73
N HIS A 41 -0.44 -13.70 9.86
CA HIS A 41 -1.07 -14.35 8.70
C HIS A 41 -2.18 -15.37 9.06
N ARG A 42 -2.35 -15.69 10.36
CA ARG A 42 -3.43 -16.54 10.89
C ARG A 42 -4.49 -15.77 11.67
N GLY A 43 -4.40 -14.44 11.68
CA GLY A 43 -5.37 -13.54 12.30
C GLY A 43 -6.76 -13.71 11.67
N LYS A 44 -7.79 -13.25 12.40
CA LYS A 44 -9.17 -13.20 11.90
C LYS A 44 -9.50 -11.88 11.20
N GLU A 45 -8.62 -10.90 11.36
CA GLU A 45 -8.65 -9.59 10.70
C GLU A 45 -8.57 -9.75 9.17
#